data_AF-A0A8J2VL39-F1
#
_entry.id   AF-A0A8J2VL39-F1
#
_cell.length_a   1.000
_cell.length_b   1.000
_cell.length_c   1.000
_cell.angle_alpha   90.00
_cell.angle_beta   90.00
_cell.angle_gamma   90.00
#
_symmetry.space_group_name_H-M   'P 1'
#
loop_
_entity.id
_entity.type
_entity.pdbx_description
1 polymer ?
#
loop_
_entity_poly.entity_id
_entity_poly.type
_entity_poly.pdbx_seq_one_letter_code
_entity_poly.pdbx_strand_id
1 'polypeptide(L)'
;MEESLLYQTLVKMKPYQSITFPSNSSYPSIRIQRIPIFEEMYWLAEINDDTNHSKQVYLSPDVNCTLQFLSPIRSLKEFFL
;
A
#
# COMPACT_ATOMS: atom_id res chain seq x y z
N MET A 1 -7.73 13.95 15.83
CA MET A 1 -6.82 13.47 14.77
C MET A 1 -7.69 13.07 13.62
N GLU A 2 -7.59 13.75 12.48
CA GLU A 2 -8.23 13.25 11.25
C GLU A 2 -7.45 12.01 10.79
N GLU A 3 -8.13 10.87 10.69
CA GLU A 3 -7.55 9.67 10.11
C GLU A 3 -7.42 9.86 8.60
N SER A 4 -6.24 9.56 8.04
CA SER A 4 -6.03 9.70 6.60
C SER A 4 -6.99 8.80 5.82
N LEU A 5 -7.42 9.24 4.63
CA LEU A 5 -8.28 8.44 3.76
C LEU A 5 -7.64 7.07 3.42
N LEU A 6 -6.30 7.00 3.39
CA LEU A 6 -5.54 5.76 3.25
C LEU A 6 -5.77 4.81 4.44
N TYR A 7 -5.73 5.30 5.69
CA TYR A 7 -6.04 4.49 6.88
C TYR A 7 -7.45 3.88 6.76
N GLN A 8 -8.45 4.72 6.48
CA GLN A 8 -9.84 4.26 6.35
C GLN A 8 -10.01 3.22 5.25
N THR A 9 -9.26 3.39 4.15
CA THR A 9 -9.25 2.46 3.03
C THR A 9 -8.68 1.10 3.46
N LEU A 10 -7.49 1.07 4.07
CA LEU A 10 -6.82 -0.18 4.46
C LEU A 10 -7.61 -0.98 5.50
N VAL A 11 -8.24 -0.32 6.47
CA VAL A 11 -9.06 -0.98 7.51
C VAL A 11 -10.33 -1.60 6.94
N LYS A 12 -10.90 -0.99 5.89
CA LYS A 12 -12.11 -1.50 5.22
C LYS A 12 -11.82 -2.58 4.17
N MET A 13 -10.55 -2.87 3.88
CA MET A 13 -10.18 -3.89 2.89
C MET A 13 -10.63 -5.28 3.36
N LYS A 14 -11.39 -5.96 2.49
CA LYS A 14 -11.79 -7.35 2.67
C LYS A 14 -10.62 -8.30 2.39
N PRO A 15 -10.69 -9.56 2.88
CA PRO A 15 -9.75 -10.61 2.49
C PRO A 15 -9.60 -10.70 0.96
N TYR A 16 -8.38 -10.87 0.49
CA TYR A 16 -7.97 -10.94 -0.92
C TYR A 16 -8.22 -9.68 -1.76
N GLN A 17 -8.78 -8.61 -1.17
CA GLN A 17 -8.97 -7.36 -1.88
C GLN A 17 -7.61 -6.73 -2.20
N SER A 18 -7.48 -6.17 -3.40
CA SER A 18 -6.32 -5.39 -3.83
C SER A 18 -6.75 -4.00 -4.29
N ILE A 19 -5.89 -3.03 -4.05
CA ILE A 19 -5.98 -1.66 -4.57
C ILE A 19 -4.66 -1.38 -5.29
N THR A 20 -4.75 -0.90 -6.52
CA THR A 20 -3.59 -0.61 -7.35
C THR A 20 -3.59 0.86 -7.72
N PHE A 21 -2.47 1.52 -7.47
CA PHE A 21 -2.15 2.87 -7.91
C PHE A 21 -1.22 2.72 -9.12
N PRO A 22 -1.67 3.06 -10.33
CA PRO A 22 -0.85 2.90 -11.53
C PRO A 22 0.38 3.81 -11.47
N SER A 23 1.47 3.39 -12.12
CA SER A 23 2.64 4.25 -12.33
C SER A 23 2.29 5.41 -13.26
N ASN A 24 3.05 6.49 -13.14
CA ASN A 24 3.13 7.53 -14.16
C ASN A 24 4.60 7.92 -14.36
N SER A 25 4.90 8.88 -15.24
CA SER A 25 6.26 9.31 -15.54
C SER A 25 7.07 9.82 -14.33
N SER A 26 6.41 10.07 -13.19
CA SER A 26 7.00 10.66 -12.00
C SER A 26 6.99 9.71 -10.80
N TYR A 27 6.23 8.60 -10.85
CA TYR A 27 5.97 7.77 -9.68
C TYR A 27 5.90 6.27 -10.00
N PRO A 28 6.35 5.42 -9.05
CA PRO A 28 6.23 3.98 -9.16
C PRO A 28 4.76 3.54 -9.09
N SER A 29 4.48 2.37 -9.66
CA SER A 29 3.20 1.69 -9.45
C SER A 29 3.19 1.05 -8.07
N ILE A 30 2.04 1.06 -7.41
CA ILE A 30 1.87 0.52 -6.06
C ILE A 30 0.67 -0.38 -6.03
N ARG A 31 0.84 -1.61 -5.55
CA ARG A 31 -0.26 -2.54 -5.31
C ARG A 31 -0.30 -2.88 -3.85
N ILE A 32 -1.43 -2.64 -3.20
CA ILE A 32 -1.68 -3.01 -1.82
C ILE A 32 -2.74 -4.11 -1.81
N GLN A 33 -2.47 -5.22 -1.15
CA GLN A 33 -3.38 -6.36 -1.06
C GLN A 33 -3.53 -6.81 0.39
N ARG A 34 -4.76 -7.17 0.76
CA ARG A 34 -5.03 -7.87 2.03
C ARG A 34 -4.98 -9.36 1.76
N ILE A 35 -3.99 -10.08 2.28
CA ILE A 35 -3.83 -11.52 2.04
C ILE A 35 -3.84 -12.30 3.36
N PRO A 36 -4.52 -13.46 3.44
CA PRO A 36 -4.32 -14.40 4.54
C PRO A 36 -3.02 -15.17 4.32
N ILE A 37 -2.23 -15.31 5.38
CA ILE A 37 -1.06 -16.18 5.45
C ILE A 37 -1.22 -17.00 6.74
N PHE A 38 -1.44 -18.31 6.59
CA PHE A 38 -1.87 -19.20 7.67
C PHE A 38 -3.15 -18.68 8.37
N GLU A 39 -3.09 -18.43 9.67
CA GLU A 39 -4.22 -17.98 10.50
C GLU A 39 -4.30 -16.45 10.63
N GLU A 40 -3.37 -15.72 10.00
CA GLU A 40 -3.22 -14.29 10.15
C GLU A 40 -3.47 -13.54 8.84
N MET A 41 -3.85 -12.26 8.98
CA MET A 41 -4.17 -11.39 7.87
C MET A 41 -3.10 -10.31 7.70
N TYR A 42 -2.52 -10.24 6.52
CA TYR A 42 -1.41 -9.36 6.19
C TYR A 42 -1.81 -8.31 5.15
N TRP A 43 -1.19 -7.13 5.24
CA TRP A 43 -1.12 -6.19 4.12
C TRP A 43 0.20 -6.44 3.39
N LEU A 44 0.08 -6.82 2.11
CA LEU A 44 1.17 -6.90 1.15
C LEU A 44 1.18 -5.60 0.34
N ALA A 45 2.29 -4.88 0.33
CA ALA A 45 2.51 -3.74 -0.54
C ALA A 45 3.66 -4.04 -1.51
N GLU A 46 3.38 -3.98 -2.80
CA GLU A 46 4.36 -4.10 -3.88
C GLU A 46 4.54 -2.73 -4.54
N ILE A 47 5.76 -2.24 -4.61
CA ILE A 47 6.12 -0.98 -5.28
C ILE A 47 7.03 -1.35 -6.45
N ASN A 48 6.58 -1.10 -7.68
CA ASN A 48 7.40 -1.27 -8.87
C ASN A 48 7.73 0.10 -9.47
N ASP A 49 9.01 0.43 -9.44
CA ASP A 49 9.57 1.61 -10.10
C ASP A 49 10.16 1.19 -11.44
N ASP A 50 9.38 1.39 -12.50
CA ASP A 50 9.78 1.08 -13.87
C ASP A 50 10.98 1.93 -14.34
N THR A 51 11.15 3.12 -13.76
CA THR A 51 12.24 4.05 -14.07
C THR A 51 13.58 3.52 -13.55
N ASN A 52 13.60 3.06 -12.30
CA ASN A 52 14.79 2.56 -11.63
C ASN A 52 14.93 1.03 -11.70
N HIS A 53 14.01 0.35 -12.40
CA HIS A 53 13.90 -1.12 -12.46
C HIS A 53 13.94 -1.76 -11.06
N SER A 54 13.36 -1.08 -10.07
CA SER A 54 13.41 -1.51 -8.68
C SER A 54 12.04 -2.03 -8.25
N LYS A 55 12.04 -3.17 -7.56
CA LYS A 55 10.85 -3.74 -6.94
C LYS A 55 11.07 -3.81 -5.44
N GLN A 56 10.17 -3.20 -4.68
CA GLN A 56 10.14 -3.30 -3.22
C GLN A 56 8.87 -4.04 -2.80
N VAL A 57 9.01 -4.96 -1.85
CA VAL A 57 7.91 -5.73 -1.30
C VAL A 57 7.91 -5.55 0.21
N TYR A 58 6.77 -5.16 0.74
CA TYR A 58 6.53 -5.00 2.16
C TYR A 58 5.37 -5.88 2.60
N LEU A 59 5.50 -6.50 3.76
CA LEU A 59 4.51 -7.40 4.31
C LEU A 59 4.39 -7.16 5.81
N SER A 60 3.18 -6.88 6.30
CA SER A 60 2.94 -6.71 7.73
C SER A 60 1.52 -7.09 8.13
N PRO A 61 1.33 -7.72 9.31
CA PRO A 61 0.00 -7.93 9.88
C PRO A 61 -0.55 -6.69 10.59
N ASP A 62 0.30 -5.66 10.83
CA ASP A 62 -0.08 -4.42 11.50
C ASP A 62 -0.37 -3.30 10.48
N VAL A 63 -1.57 -2.73 10.57
CA VAL A 63 -2.04 -1.63 9.71
C VAL A 63 -1.24 -0.35 9.92
N ASN A 64 -0.82 -0.05 11.15
CA ASN A 64 -0.08 1.15 11.48
C ASN A 64 1.34 1.09 10.93
N CYS A 65 2.02 -0.05 11.06
CA CYS A 65 3.31 -0.26 10.42
C CYS A 65 3.21 -0.16 8.89
N THR A 66 2.15 -0.73 8.32
CA THR A 66 1.87 -0.63 6.88
C THR A 66 1.69 0.82 6.45
N LEU A 67 0.94 1.60 7.21
CA LEU A 67 0.74 3.02 6.93
C LEU A 67 2.01 3.84 7.08
N GLN A 68 2.83 3.57 8.09
CA GLN A 68 4.13 4.23 8.26
C GLN A 68 5.02 3.98 7.05
N PHE A 69 5.09 2.74 6.56
CA PHE A 69 5.83 2.38 5.36
C PHE A 69 5.29 3.08 4.09
N LEU A 70 3.97 3.18 3.95
CA LEU A 70 3.32 3.78 2.77
C LEU A 70 3.32 5.32 2.80
N SER A 71 3.30 5.93 3.99
CA SER A 71 3.20 7.37 4.18
C SER A 71 4.28 8.22 3.50
N PRO A 72 5.57 7.83 3.39
CA PRO A 72 6.56 8.60 2.65
C PRO A 72 6.39 8.53 1.13
N ILE A 73 5.61 7.59 0.58
CA ILE A 73 5.52 7.39 -0.85
C ILE A 73 4.70 8.51 -1.50
N ARG A 74 5.36 9.30 -2.35
CA ARG A 74 4.80 10.54 -2.90
C ARG A 74 3.54 10.33 -3.74
N SER A 75 3.46 9.26 -4.52
CA SER A 75 2.24 8.94 -5.29
C SER A 75 1.02 8.73 -4.40
N LEU A 76 1.17 8.05 -3.26
CA LEU A 76 0.04 7.87 -2.34
C LEU A 76 -0.40 9.18 -1.71
N LYS A 77 0.53 10.10 -1.42
CA LYS A 77 0.14 11.43 -0.94
C LYS A 77 -0.75 12.16 -1.94
N GLU A 78 -0.48 12.07 -3.24
CA GLU A 78 -1.32 12.75 -4.26
C GLU A 78 -2.70 12.10 -4.45
N PHE A 79 -2.85 10.79 -4.19
CA PHE A 79 -4.14 10.12 -4.29
C PHE A 79 -5.03 10.30 -3.04
N PHE A 80 -4.44 10.66 -1.89
CA PHE A 80 -5.12 10.71 -0.60
C PHE A 80 -5.11 12.12 0.07
N LEU A 81 -4.54 13.13 -0.60
CA LEU A 81 -4.70 14.57 -0.31
C LEU A 81 -5.78 15.17 -1.23
#